data_AF-A0A418V6K2-F1
#
_entry.id   AF-A0A418V6K2-F1
#
_cell.length_a   1.000
_cell.length_b   1.000
_cell.length_c   1.000
_cell.angle_alpha   90.00
_cell.angle_beta   90.00
_cell.angle_gamma   90.00
#
_symmetry.space_group_name_H-M   'P 1'
#
loop_
_entity.id
_entity.type
_entity.pdbx_description
1 polymer ?
#
loop_
_entity_poly.entity_id
_entity_poly.type
_entity_poly.pdbx_seq_one_letter_code
_entity_poly.pdbx_strand_id
1 'polypeptide(L)'
;MEGHAWTGVDWLINVAYFIVAVLFILGLKAMSSPVTARKGILWAGAGMILATLVTFLYPVATSVNYLLMLLAIVIGGGAAWYLGKVVKMTDMPQMVAVYNGMGGGAAAAIAALEFARGVVSGPVMTTLAVLGSLIGAVAFSGSIIAFLKLQGTMKKSLKIPAQNMVNGVLALVTLVLGLLIIFTGPNPVFLVLFFLLALLLGVLVVAPIGGADMPVVISLLNAFTGLAVGMEGYVLQNPALIIAGIVVGASGLLLTQLMAKAMNRAITGVIFTPITGEAQAGAGGPQGTMKEVGPMDAAAMMRYAQKVIIVPGYGMAVAGAQHKVWEMSKLLIDQGVDVKFAIHPVAGRMPGHMNVLLAEAGVPYDLIFDLEDINAEFPLTDVALVIGANDVVNPVARHDKSSPIYGMPILDADKAQQVIVNKRGKGAGYSGIENELFFQENTGMLYGSAQQAIAEVITNIKALG
;
A
#
# COMPACT_ATOMS: atom_id res chain seq x y z
N MET A 1 -4.71 37.95 29.79
CA MET A 1 -4.19 36.66 30.27
C MET A 1 -4.94 36.32 31.54
N GLU A 2 -6.19 35.87 31.41
CA GLU A 2 -6.92 35.29 32.53
C GLU A 2 -6.60 33.79 32.51
N GLY A 3 -5.89 33.33 33.54
CA GLY A 3 -5.54 31.93 33.69
C GLY A 3 -6.80 31.14 34.02
N HIS A 4 -7.34 30.43 33.03
CA HIS A 4 -8.27 29.34 33.31
C HIS A 4 -7.51 28.30 34.15
N ALA A 5 -7.84 28.23 35.44
CA ALA A 5 -7.38 27.15 36.29
C ALA A 5 -7.92 25.84 35.71
N TRP A 6 -7.03 24.96 35.26
CA TRP A 6 -7.39 23.64 34.76
C TRP A 6 -8.26 22.92 35.78
N THR A 7 -9.43 22.43 35.37
CA THR A 7 -10.18 21.53 36.24
C THR A 7 -9.39 20.22 36.40
N GLY A 8 -9.61 19.47 37.49
CA GLY A 8 -8.94 18.18 37.68
C GLY A 8 -9.22 17.20 36.53
N VAL A 9 -10.36 17.35 35.85
CA VAL A 9 -10.75 16.56 34.67
C VAL A 9 -9.95 16.97 33.45
N ASP A 10 -9.80 18.28 33.19
CA ASP A 10 -9.01 18.76 32.04
C ASP A 10 -7.55 18.34 32.16
N TRP A 11 -6.97 18.39 33.37
CA TRP A 11 -5.62 17.92 33.61
C TRP A 11 -5.48 16.42 33.27
N LEU A 12 -6.43 15.60 33.72
CA LEU A 12 -6.43 14.16 33.46
C LEU A 12 -6.56 13.84 31.96
N ILE A 13 -7.42 14.55 31.22
CA ILE A 13 -7.57 14.40 29.77
C ILE A 13 -6.24 14.69 29.05
N ASN A 14 -5.58 15.80 29.39
CA ASN A 14 -4.33 16.19 28.72
C ASN A 14 -3.17 15.25 29.04
N VAL A 15 -3.07 14.77 30.28
CA VAL A 15 -2.10 13.75 30.65
C VAL A 15 -2.36 12.44 29.89
N ALA A 16 -3.62 12.02 29.77
CA ALA A 16 -3.98 10.86 28.98
C ALA A 16 -3.60 11.03 27.50
N TYR A 17 -3.92 12.18 26.88
CA TYR A 17 -3.53 12.47 25.49
C TYR A 17 -2.01 12.52 25.29
N PHE A 18 -1.26 13.00 26.28
CA PHE A 18 0.20 12.92 26.26
C PHE A 18 0.69 11.45 26.27
N ILE A 19 0.12 10.61 27.15
CA ILE A 19 0.44 9.17 27.18
C ILE A 19 0.10 8.51 25.84
N VAL A 20 -1.07 8.82 25.28
CA VAL A 20 -1.51 8.33 23.97
C VAL A 20 -0.51 8.70 22.88
N ALA A 21 -0.04 9.95 22.85
CA ALA A 21 0.97 10.40 21.90
C ALA A 21 2.27 9.61 22.01
N VAL A 22 2.76 9.37 23.24
CA VAL A 22 3.95 8.55 23.49
C VAL A 22 3.73 7.11 23.00
N LEU A 23 2.57 6.51 23.29
CA LEU A 23 2.23 5.16 22.84
C LEU A 23 2.18 5.04 21.31
N PHE A 24 1.66 6.03 20.59
CA PHE A 24 1.66 6.02 19.13
C PHE A 24 3.07 6.14 18.54
N ILE A 25 3.92 7.02 19.09
CA ILE A 25 5.31 7.18 18.63
C ILE A 25 6.10 5.89 18.87
N LEU A 26 6.03 5.33 20.08
CA LEU A 26 6.70 4.07 20.42
C LEU A 26 6.13 2.89 19.63
N GLY A 27 4.82 2.88 19.40
CA GLY A 27 4.15 1.88 18.57
C GLY A 27 4.67 1.87 17.14
N LEU A 28 4.72 3.04 16.49
CA LEU A 28 5.27 3.19 15.14
C LEU A 28 6.75 2.81 15.06
N LYS A 29 7.56 3.25 16.02
CA LYS A 29 8.97 2.85 16.09
C LYS A 29 9.14 1.34 16.23
N ALA A 30 8.33 0.69 17.05
CA ALA A 30 8.38 -0.76 17.20
C ALA A 30 7.88 -1.51 15.95
N MET A 31 7.00 -0.90 15.14
CA MET A 31 6.54 -1.48 13.86
C MET A 31 7.59 -1.42 12.74
N SER A 32 8.66 -0.64 12.87
CA SER A 32 9.72 -0.59 11.86
C SER A 32 10.72 -1.75 11.92
N SER A 33 10.54 -2.70 12.85
CA SER A 33 11.38 -3.90 12.96
C SER A 33 10.49 -5.15 13.06
N PRO A 34 10.78 -6.22 12.29
CA PRO A 34 10.01 -7.47 12.35
C PRO A 34 9.88 -8.05 13.77
N VAL A 35 10.94 -7.98 14.57
CA VAL A 35 10.99 -8.56 15.93
C VAL A 35 10.04 -7.83 16.89
N THR A 36 9.92 -6.51 16.76
CA THR A 36 9.10 -5.68 17.65
C THR A 36 7.73 -5.34 17.08
N ALA A 37 7.44 -5.67 15.82
CA ALA A 37 6.24 -5.24 15.11
C ALA A 37 4.94 -5.59 15.84
N ARG A 38 4.85 -6.81 16.39
CA ARG A 38 3.68 -7.24 17.17
C ARG A 38 3.48 -6.41 18.44
N LYS A 39 4.56 -6.06 19.14
CA LYS A 39 4.45 -5.19 20.33
C LYS A 39 4.03 -3.77 19.94
N GLY A 40 4.56 -3.28 18.82
CA GLY A 40 4.25 -1.94 18.31
C GLY A 40 2.77 -1.73 18.04
N ILE A 41 2.12 -2.65 17.33
CA ILE A 41 0.68 -2.54 17.06
C ILE A 41 -0.18 -2.65 18.33
N LEU A 42 0.24 -3.46 19.31
CA LEU A 42 -0.46 -3.56 20.60
C LEU A 42 -0.38 -2.26 21.41
N TRP A 43 0.78 -1.60 21.44
CA TRP A 43 0.95 -0.30 22.10
C TRP A 43 0.08 0.78 21.46
N ALA A 44 0.05 0.84 20.13
CA ALA A 44 -0.83 1.74 19.39
C ALA A 44 -2.32 1.45 19.69
N GLY A 45 -2.70 0.18 19.74
CA GLY A 45 -4.06 -0.24 20.11
C GLY A 45 -4.47 0.19 21.52
N ALA A 46 -3.59 0.01 22.51
CA ALA A 46 -3.81 0.48 23.88
C ALA A 46 -3.96 2.01 23.94
N GLY A 47 -3.14 2.74 23.17
CA GLY A 47 -3.26 4.20 23.03
C GLY A 47 -4.63 4.60 22.46
N MET A 48 -5.13 3.92 21.43
CA MET A 48 -6.43 4.22 20.84
C MET A 48 -7.59 3.97 21.81
N ILE A 49 -7.53 2.89 22.60
CA ILE A 49 -8.53 2.61 23.65
C ILE A 49 -8.53 3.74 24.68
N LEU A 50 -7.34 4.12 25.20
CA LEU A 50 -7.22 5.20 26.18
C LEU A 50 -7.74 6.53 25.63
N ALA A 51 -7.36 6.90 24.40
CA ALA A 51 -7.81 8.13 23.75
C ALA A 51 -9.33 8.18 23.61
N THR A 52 -9.94 7.05 23.21
CA THR A 52 -11.39 6.94 23.05
C THR A 52 -12.09 7.08 24.39
N LEU A 53 -11.64 6.35 25.42
CA LEU A 53 -12.24 6.38 26.76
C LEU A 53 -12.16 7.76 27.41
N VAL A 54 -11.00 8.43 27.33
CA VAL A 54 -10.85 9.75 27.95
C VAL A 54 -11.69 10.82 27.24
N THR A 55 -12.01 10.62 25.96
CA THR A 55 -12.88 11.54 25.20
C THR A 55 -14.32 11.56 25.72
N PHE A 56 -14.79 10.48 26.38
CA PHE A 56 -16.10 10.48 27.06
C PHE A 56 -16.16 11.38 28.31
N LEU A 57 -15.02 11.91 28.76
CA LEU A 57 -14.98 12.89 29.85
C LEU A 57 -15.23 14.32 29.36
N TYR A 58 -15.19 14.58 28.04
CA TYR A 58 -15.57 15.88 27.50
C TYR A 58 -17.08 16.10 27.65
N PRO A 59 -17.51 17.29 28.12
CA PRO A 59 -18.92 17.58 28.30
C PRO A 59 -19.65 17.59 26.95
N VAL A 60 -20.71 16.79 26.84
CA VAL A 60 -21.62 16.78 25.69
C VAL A 60 -22.89 17.57 25.97
N ALA A 61 -23.54 18.07 24.91
CA ALA A 61 -24.76 18.87 25.02
C ALA A 61 -25.94 18.14 25.68
N THR A 62 -26.08 16.82 25.45
CA THR A 62 -27.15 16.01 26.06
C THR A 62 -26.66 14.59 26.34
N SER A 63 -27.22 13.94 27.37
CA SER A 63 -26.90 12.54 27.70
C SER A 63 -27.18 11.57 26.54
N VAL A 64 -28.13 11.92 25.65
CA VAL A 64 -28.42 11.15 24.43
C VAL A 64 -27.21 11.12 23.48
N ASN A 65 -26.40 12.18 23.45
CA ASN A 65 -25.22 12.23 22.59
C ASN A 65 -24.16 11.18 23.01
N TYR A 66 -24.03 10.87 24.30
CA TYR A 66 -23.15 9.77 24.73
C TYR A 66 -23.62 8.41 24.20
N LEU A 67 -24.93 8.17 24.18
CA LEU A 67 -25.50 6.95 23.59
C LEU A 67 -25.24 6.89 22.08
N LEU A 68 -25.42 8.02 21.36
CA LEU A 68 -25.14 8.10 19.93
C LEU A 68 -23.65 7.88 19.61
N MET A 69 -22.74 8.44 20.42
CA MET A 69 -21.30 8.20 20.30
C MET A 69 -20.97 6.72 20.48
N LEU A 70 -21.52 6.07 21.52
CA LEU A 70 -21.33 4.64 21.75
C LEU A 70 -21.84 3.80 20.58
N LEU A 71 -23.06 4.09 20.10
CA LEU A 71 -23.65 3.38 18.96
C LEU A 71 -22.82 3.54 17.69
N ALA A 72 -22.34 4.76 17.39
CA ALA A 72 -21.48 5.02 16.24
C ALA A 72 -20.16 4.22 16.32
N ILE A 73 -19.53 4.17 17.50
CA ILE A 73 -18.30 3.38 17.74
C ILE A 73 -18.58 1.88 17.55
N VAL A 74 -19.68 1.36 18.12
CA VAL A 74 -20.04 -0.06 18.02
C VAL A 74 -20.35 -0.46 16.59
N ILE A 75 -21.13 0.34 15.86
CA ILE A 75 -21.50 0.04 14.47
C ILE A 75 -20.27 0.14 13.56
N GLY A 76 -19.55 1.26 13.61
CA GLY A 76 -18.38 1.50 12.75
C GLY A 76 -17.22 0.56 13.09
N GLY A 77 -16.85 0.46 14.36
CA GLY A 77 -15.80 -0.42 14.84
C GLY A 77 -16.13 -1.89 14.67
N GLY A 78 -17.37 -2.30 14.94
CA GLY A 78 -17.85 -3.67 14.73
C GLY A 78 -17.85 -4.09 13.25
N ALA A 79 -18.33 -3.22 12.36
CA ALA A 79 -18.29 -3.49 10.91
C ALA A 79 -16.84 -3.57 10.39
N ALA A 80 -15.97 -2.64 10.79
CA ALA A 80 -14.57 -2.64 10.41
C ALA A 80 -13.85 -3.90 10.92
N TRP A 81 -14.10 -4.30 12.17
CA TRP A 81 -13.55 -5.52 12.78
C TRP A 81 -13.99 -6.78 12.04
N TYR A 82 -15.30 -6.90 11.75
CA TYR A 82 -15.83 -8.04 11.02
C TYR A 82 -15.20 -8.17 9.64
N LEU A 83 -15.19 -7.08 8.86
CA LEU A 83 -14.60 -7.06 7.52
C LEU A 83 -13.11 -7.38 7.55
N GLY A 84 -12.35 -6.81 8.48
CA GLY A 84 -10.92 -7.09 8.63
C GLY A 84 -10.61 -8.55 8.98
N LYS A 85 -11.54 -9.26 9.64
CA LYS A 85 -11.36 -10.67 10.02
C LYS A 85 -11.65 -11.66 8.89
N VAL A 86 -12.58 -11.32 7.98
CA VAL A 86 -13.07 -12.27 6.96
C VAL A 86 -12.41 -12.11 5.59
N VAL A 87 -11.74 -10.99 5.35
CA VAL A 87 -11.08 -10.72 4.06
C VAL A 87 -9.82 -11.57 3.89
N LYS A 88 -9.57 -12.02 2.66
CA LYS A 88 -8.39 -12.81 2.31
C LYS A 88 -7.12 -11.95 2.33
N MET A 89 -5.97 -12.56 2.67
CA MET A 89 -4.69 -11.83 2.70
C MET A 89 -4.30 -11.22 1.35
N THR A 90 -4.73 -11.83 0.24
CA THR A 90 -4.53 -11.30 -1.13
C THR A 90 -5.27 -10.00 -1.40
N ASP A 91 -6.37 -9.76 -0.66
CA ASP A 91 -7.30 -8.64 -0.82
C ASP A 91 -6.96 -7.48 0.15
N MET A 92 -5.94 -7.64 1.00
CA MET A 92 -5.51 -6.62 1.97
C MET A 92 -5.25 -5.23 1.39
N PRO A 93 -4.66 -5.06 0.18
CA PRO A 93 -4.42 -3.73 -0.38
C PRO A 93 -5.69 -2.87 -0.50
N GLN A 94 -6.83 -3.45 -0.89
CA GLN A 94 -8.07 -2.67 -1.05
C GLN A 94 -8.71 -2.33 0.29
N MET A 95 -8.53 -3.19 1.31
CA MET A 95 -8.98 -2.90 2.66
C MET A 95 -8.22 -1.71 3.27
N VAL A 96 -6.90 -1.66 3.06
CA VAL A 96 -6.09 -0.50 3.47
C VAL A 96 -6.59 0.78 2.80
N ALA A 97 -6.89 0.71 1.49
CA ALA A 97 -7.41 1.86 0.75
C ALA A 97 -8.72 2.39 1.35
N VAL A 98 -9.71 1.52 1.61
CA VAL A 98 -11.03 1.95 2.13
C VAL A 98 -10.96 2.44 3.57
N TYR A 99 -10.19 1.78 4.45
CA TYR A 99 -10.03 2.24 5.83
C TYR A 99 -9.31 3.59 5.89
N ASN A 100 -8.27 3.78 5.07
CA ASN A 100 -7.63 5.08 4.94
C ASN A 100 -8.60 6.16 4.46
N GLY A 101 -9.40 5.83 3.44
CA GLY A 101 -10.38 6.75 2.90
C GLY A 101 -11.36 7.22 3.97
N MET A 102 -11.94 6.28 4.73
CA MET A 102 -12.86 6.61 5.83
C MET A 102 -12.22 7.52 6.89
N GLY A 103 -10.92 7.37 7.17
CA GLY A 103 -10.18 8.29 8.04
C GLY A 103 -10.13 9.72 7.47
N GLY A 104 -9.82 9.87 6.18
CA GLY A 104 -9.85 11.18 5.50
C GLY A 104 -11.24 11.79 5.47
N GLY A 105 -12.27 10.95 5.27
CA GLY A 105 -13.68 11.36 5.29
C GLY A 105 -14.12 11.83 6.68
N ALA A 106 -13.65 11.17 7.74
CA ALA A 106 -13.89 11.61 9.12
C ALA A 106 -13.25 12.97 9.41
N ALA A 107 -12.01 13.23 8.95
CA ALA A 107 -11.38 14.54 9.07
C ALA A 107 -12.17 15.63 8.32
N ALA A 108 -12.61 15.35 7.09
CA ALA A 108 -13.46 16.25 6.32
C ALA A 108 -14.82 16.52 6.99
N ALA A 109 -15.43 15.51 7.61
CA ALA A 109 -16.69 15.65 8.33
C ALA A 109 -16.55 16.46 9.63
N ILE A 110 -15.43 16.33 10.34
CA ILE A 110 -15.09 17.17 11.50
C ILE A 110 -15.06 18.64 11.07
N ALA A 111 -14.28 18.96 10.04
CA ALA A 111 -14.20 20.34 9.55
C ALA A 111 -15.56 20.89 9.12
N ALA A 112 -16.36 20.11 8.38
CA ALA A 112 -17.70 20.51 7.97
C ALA A 112 -18.61 20.85 9.16
N LEU A 113 -18.54 20.04 10.23
CA LEU A 113 -19.30 20.26 11.46
C LEU A 113 -18.82 21.53 12.19
N GLU A 114 -17.51 21.73 12.32
CA GLU A 114 -16.95 22.89 13.02
C GLU A 114 -17.24 24.20 12.26
N PHE A 115 -17.24 24.17 10.92
CA PHE A 115 -17.73 25.28 10.10
C PHE A 115 -19.23 25.54 10.32
N ALA A 116 -20.05 24.49 10.33
CA ALA A 116 -21.50 24.62 10.52
C ALA A 116 -21.87 25.15 11.92
N ARG A 117 -21.07 24.83 12.95
CA ARG A 117 -21.21 25.36 14.31
C ARG A 117 -20.78 26.81 14.44
N GLY A 118 -20.03 27.35 13.48
CA GLY A 118 -19.51 28.72 13.53
C GLY A 118 -18.41 28.93 14.58
N VAL A 119 -17.76 27.84 15.03
CA VAL A 119 -16.70 27.88 16.05
C VAL A 119 -15.31 28.06 15.46
N VAL A 120 -15.14 27.72 14.17
CA VAL A 120 -13.92 28.02 13.42
C VAL A 120 -13.83 29.52 13.20
N SER A 121 -12.92 30.16 13.91
CA SER A 121 -12.74 31.61 13.89
C SER A 121 -11.28 32.00 13.83
N GLY A 122 -11.01 33.14 13.20
CA GLY A 122 -9.66 33.65 13.00
C GLY A 122 -8.95 33.02 11.78
N PRO A 123 -8.05 33.76 11.14
CA PRO A 123 -7.47 33.38 9.84
C PRO A 123 -6.67 32.08 9.91
N VAL A 124 -5.99 31.80 11.03
CA VAL A 124 -5.18 30.59 11.19
C VAL A 124 -6.05 29.34 11.28
N MET A 125 -7.05 29.31 12.17
CA MET A 125 -7.90 28.13 12.35
C MET A 125 -8.76 27.86 11.11
N THR A 126 -9.29 28.91 10.49
CA THR A 126 -10.02 28.78 9.21
C THR A 126 -9.13 28.22 8.11
N THR A 127 -7.87 28.66 8.03
CA THR A 127 -6.92 28.12 7.03
C THR A 127 -6.63 26.64 7.27
N LEU A 128 -6.39 26.24 8.52
CA LEU A 128 -6.11 24.84 8.87
C LEU A 128 -7.33 23.94 8.60
N ALA A 129 -8.54 24.39 8.95
CA ALA A 129 -9.78 23.66 8.67
C ALA A 129 -10.06 23.53 7.15
N VAL A 130 -9.81 24.59 6.37
CA VAL A 130 -9.93 24.53 4.90
C VAL A 130 -8.90 23.55 4.31
N LEU A 131 -7.64 23.60 4.73
CA LEU A 131 -6.61 22.70 4.21
C LEU A 131 -6.84 21.24 4.64
N GLY A 132 -7.17 21.03 5.91
CA GLY A 132 -7.44 19.70 6.46
C GLY A 132 -8.64 19.04 5.78
N SER A 133 -9.74 19.78 5.62
CA SER A 133 -10.92 19.29 4.88
C SER A 133 -10.68 19.04 3.40
N LEU A 134 -9.92 19.89 2.70
CA LEU A 134 -9.54 19.67 1.30
C LEU A 134 -8.77 18.35 1.15
N ILE A 135 -7.72 18.19 1.95
CA ILE A 135 -6.84 17.02 1.90
C ILE A 135 -7.62 15.76 2.30
N GLY A 136 -8.45 15.83 3.36
CA GLY A 136 -9.27 14.73 3.83
C GLY A 136 -10.33 14.29 2.83
N ALA A 137 -11.02 15.23 2.18
CA ALA A 137 -12.03 14.92 1.15
C ALA A 137 -11.41 14.30 -0.10
N VAL A 138 -10.26 14.82 -0.56
CA VAL A 138 -9.48 14.23 -1.67
C VAL A 138 -8.99 12.83 -1.30
N ALA A 139 -8.49 12.63 -0.07
CA ALA A 139 -8.07 11.34 0.43
C ALA A 139 -9.22 10.33 0.44
N PHE A 140 -10.40 10.73 0.95
CA PHE A 140 -11.59 9.88 1.01
C PHE A 140 -12.03 9.40 -0.37
N SER A 141 -12.32 10.33 -1.28
CA SER A 141 -12.87 9.97 -2.59
C SER A 141 -11.83 9.27 -3.47
N GLY A 142 -10.55 9.69 -3.39
CA GLY A 142 -9.45 9.00 -4.06
C GLY A 142 -9.28 7.56 -3.58
N SER A 143 -9.38 7.32 -2.27
CA SER A 143 -9.30 5.98 -1.67
C SER A 143 -10.43 5.07 -2.10
N ILE A 144 -11.64 5.61 -2.29
CA ILE A 144 -12.78 4.86 -2.84
C ILE A 144 -12.46 4.38 -4.26
N ILE A 145 -11.91 5.25 -5.12
CA ILE A 145 -11.51 4.85 -6.48
C ILE A 145 -10.40 3.80 -6.45
N ALA A 146 -9.40 3.94 -5.57
CA ALA A 146 -8.35 2.95 -5.39
C ALA A 146 -8.92 1.59 -4.95
N PHE A 147 -9.85 1.58 -3.99
CA PHE A 147 -10.57 0.37 -3.56
C PHE A 147 -11.31 -0.30 -4.73
N LEU A 148 -12.13 0.46 -5.48
CA LEU A 148 -12.91 -0.07 -6.59
C LEU A 148 -12.03 -0.68 -7.69
N LYS A 149 -10.86 -0.10 -7.96
CA LYS A 149 -9.90 -0.64 -8.92
C LYS A 149 -9.27 -1.94 -8.46
N LEU A 150 -8.83 -2.00 -7.20
CA LEU A 150 -8.18 -3.19 -6.65
C LEU A 150 -9.17 -4.36 -6.46
N GLN A 151 -10.40 -4.05 -6.05
CA GLN A 151 -11.51 -5.01 -5.98
C GLN A 151 -11.90 -5.57 -7.36
N GLY A 152 -11.51 -4.90 -8.45
CA GLY A 152 -11.83 -5.29 -9.83
C GLY A 152 -13.25 -4.89 -10.27
N THR A 153 -13.96 -4.08 -9.49
CA THR A 153 -15.25 -3.49 -9.90
C THR A 153 -15.04 -2.40 -10.95
N MET A 154 -13.95 -1.63 -10.84
CA MET A 154 -13.50 -0.68 -11.86
C MET A 154 -12.33 -1.26 -12.66
N LYS A 155 -12.61 -1.82 -13.84
CA LYS A 155 -11.62 -2.58 -14.64
C LYS A 155 -10.72 -1.74 -15.54
N LYS A 156 -11.12 -0.51 -15.89
CA LYS A 156 -10.37 0.38 -16.79
C LYS A 156 -9.99 1.66 -16.08
N SER A 157 -8.79 2.17 -16.34
CA SER A 157 -8.42 3.55 -16.02
C SER A 157 -9.28 4.49 -16.87
N LEU A 158 -10.13 5.28 -16.22
CA LEU A 158 -10.95 6.28 -16.90
C LEU A 158 -10.10 7.52 -17.10
N LYS A 159 -9.76 7.82 -18.36
CA LYS A 159 -9.07 9.05 -18.75
C LYS A 159 -10.06 9.97 -19.46
N ILE A 160 -10.08 11.24 -19.07
CA ILE A 160 -10.79 12.29 -19.80
C ILE A 160 -9.81 13.09 -20.68
N PRO A 161 -10.27 13.69 -21.80
CA PRO A 161 -9.45 14.57 -22.62
C PRO A 161 -8.86 15.71 -21.77
N ALA A 162 -7.57 16.00 -21.99
CA ALA A 162 -6.83 17.02 -21.23
C ALA A 162 -6.89 16.86 -19.69
N GLN A 163 -6.89 15.63 -19.19
CA GLN A 163 -6.98 15.27 -17.76
C GLN A 163 -6.18 16.19 -16.82
N ASN A 164 -4.90 16.43 -17.10
CA ASN A 164 -4.04 17.23 -16.22
C ASN A 164 -4.50 18.69 -16.14
N MET A 165 -4.98 19.24 -17.25
CA MET A 165 -5.57 20.58 -17.29
C MET A 165 -6.88 20.62 -16.49
N VAL A 166 -7.75 19.63 -16.66
CA VAL A 166 -9.01 19.53 -15.90
C VAL A 166 -8.73 19.42 -14.40
N ASN A 167 -7.80 18.56 -14.00
CA ASN A 167 -7.39 18.40 -12.60
C ASN A 167 -6.80 19.71 -12.05
N GLY A 168 -5.96 20.40 -12.83
CA GLY A 168 -5.36 21.68 -12.44
C GLY A 168 -6.39 22.79 -12.26
N VAL A 169 -7.33 22.93 -13.20
CA VAL A 169 -8.42 23.91 -13.10
C VAL A 169 -9.33 23.59 -11.91
N LEU A 170 -9.71 22.33 -11.73
CA LEU A 170 -10.54 21.92 -10.61
C LEU A 170 -9.85 22.19 -9.26
N ALA A 171 -8.55 21.85 -9.14
CA ALA A 171 -7.77 22.16 -7.95
C ALA A 171 -7.71 23.67 -7.69
N LEU A 172 -7.48 24.49 -8.73
CA LEU A 172 -7.45 25.94 -8.61
C LEU A 172 -8.80 26.51 -8.14
N VAL A 173 -9.91 26.07 -8.72
CA VAL A 173 -11.25 26.51 -8.33
C VAL A 173 -11.54 26.13 -6.87
N THR A 174 -11.22 24.90 -6.47
CA THR A 174 -11.38 24.45 -5.09
C THR A 174 -10.53 25.28 -4.11
N LEU A 175 -9.28 25.60 -4.48
CA LEU A 175 -8.40 26.47 -3.67
C LEU A 175 -8.95 27.89 -3.57
N VAL A 176 -9.46 28.46 -4.66
CA VAL A 176 -10.10 29.79 -4.65
C VAL A 176 -11.31 29.82 -3.73
N LEU A 177 -12.17 28.79 -3.76
CA LEU A 177 -13.28 28.67 -2.80
C LEU A 177 -12.79 28.59 -1.35
N GLY A 178 -11.72 27.82 -1.10
CA GLY A 178 -11.07 27.75 0.21
C GLY A 178 -10.57 29.12 0.69
N LEU A 179 -9.91 29.88 -0.19
CA LEU A 179 -9.47 31.24 0.11
C LEU A 179 -10.65 32.18 0.37
N LEU A 180 -11.74 32.07 -0.39
CA LEU A 180 -12.96 32.84 -0.14
C LEU A 180 -13.53 32.54 1.24
N ILE A 181 -13.57 31.27 1.66
CA ILE A 181 -13.99 30.88 3.02
C ILE A 181 -13.07 31.52 4.08
N ILE A 182 -11.76 31.56 3.83
CA ILE A 182 -10.78 32.16 4.76
C ILE A 182 -10.99 33.68 4.91
N PHE A 183 -11.19 34.40 3.80
CA PHE A 183 -11.25 35.87 3.82
C PHE A 183 -12.64 36.43 4.08
N THR A 184 -13.68 35.76 3.61
CA THR A 184 -15.07 36.23 3.72
C THR A 184 -15.85 35.55 4.84
N GLY A 185 -15.28 34.48 5.41
CA GLY A 185 -15.92 33.64 6.42
C GLY A 185 -16.70 32.47 5.80
N PRO A 186 -17.12 31.50 6.65
CA PRO A 186 -17.81 30.31 6.20
C PRO A 186 -19.22 30.63 5.69
N ASN A 187 -19.39 30.65 4.37
CA ASN A 187 -20.69 30.69 3.73
C ASN A 187 -21.17 29.27 3.40
N PRO A 188 -22.43 28.87 3.72
CA PRO A 188 -22.93 27.53 3.45
C PRO A 188 -22.80 27.08 1.98
N VAL A 189 -23.04 27.99 1.03
CA VAL A 189 -22.91 27.70 -0.41
C VAL A 189 -21.46 27.44 -0.78
N PHE A 190 -20.53 28.27 -0.29
CA PHE A 190 -19.10 28.08 -0.56
C PHE A 190 -18.59 26.79 0.06
N LEU A 191 -19.02 26.45 1.27
CA LEU A 191 -18.66 25.19 1.93
C LEU A 191 -19.14 23.97 1.13
N VAL A 192 -20.42 23.94 0.75
CA VAL A 192 -20.98 22.82 -0.02
C VAL A 192 -20.26 22.66 -1.36
N LEU A 193 -20.06 23.75 -2.11
CA LEU A 193 -19.32 23.72 -3.37
C LEU A 193 -17.87 23.26 -3.17
N PHE A 194 -17.20 23.79 -2.15
CA PHE A 194 -15.83 23.42 -1.81
C PHE A 194 -15.70 21.91 -1.53
N PHE A 195 -16.56 21.34 -0.69
CA PHE A 195 -16.53 19.90 -0.38
C PHE A 195 -16.86 19.05 -1.61
N LEU A 196 -17.86 19.42 -2.42
CA LEU A 196 -18.20 18.69 -3.63
C LEU A 196 -17.05 18.69 -4.64
N LEU A 197 -16.40 19.83 -4.85
CA LEU A 197 -15.26 19.92 -5.76
C LEU A 197 -14.01 19.23 -5.21
N ALA A 198 -13.78 19.24 -3.89
CA ALA A 198 -12.69 18.48 -3.26
C ALA A 198 -12.90 16.96 -3.41
N LEU A 199 -14.12 16.48 -3.21
CA LEU A 199 -14.49 15.07 -3.45
C LEU A 199 -14.32 14.72 -4.93
N LEU A 200 -14.80 15.57 -5.84
CA LEU A 200 -14.64 15.36 -7.29
C LEU A 200 -13.16 15.35 -7.69
N LEU A 201 -12.33 16.21 -7.08
CA LEU A 201 -10.90 16.27 -7.34
C LEU A 201 -10.21 14.95 -6.98
N GLY A 202 -10.50 14.37 -5.81
CA GLY A 202 -9.95 13.06 -5.45
C GLY A 202 -10.37 11.95 -6.41
N VAL A 203 -11.61 11.97 -6.92
CA VAL A 203 -12.05 11.03 -7.96
C VAL A 203 -11.23 11.21 -9.24
N LEU A 204 -11.14 12.43 -9.77
CA LEU A 204 -10.49 12.70 -11.06
C LEU A 204 -8.96 12.57 -11.02
N VAL A 205 -8.33 12.78 -9.87
CA VAL A 205 -6.89 12.56 -9.72
C VAL A 205 -6.55 11.06 -9.73
N VAL A 206 -7.37 10.22 -9.08
CA VAL A 206 -7.07 8.78 -8.95
C VAL A 206 -7.63 7.95 -10.12
N ALA A 207 -8.73 8.37 -10.75
CA ALA A 207 -9.38 7.68 -11.89
C ALA A 207 -8.45 7.32 -13.08
N PRO A 208 -7.50 8.16 -13.53
CA PRO A 208 -6.63 7.83 -14.66
C PRO A 208 -5.46 6.92 -14.29
N ILE A 209 -5.19 6.70 -13.01
CA ILE A 209 -3.99 5.98 -12.56
C ILE A 209 -4.19 4.46 -12.74
N GLY A 210 -3.22 3.77 -13.33
CA GLY A 210 -3.29 2.32 -13.55
C GLY A 210 -3.17 1.51 -12.26
N GLY A 211 -3.50 0.21 -12.32
CA GLY A 211 -3.33 -0.73 -11.20
C GLY A 211 -1.91 -0.77 -10.61
N ALA A 212 -0.90 -0.39 -11.41
CA ALA A 212 0.55 -0.38 -11.14
C ALA A 212 0.88 0.39 -9.93
N ASP A 213 0.33 1.60 -9.98
CA ASP A 213 0.77 2.71 -9.22
C ASP A 213 -0.20 2.87 -8.06
N MET A 214 -1.28 2.07 -8.00
CA MET A 214 -2.21 2.01 -6.88
C MET A 214 -1.52 1.83 -5.54
N PRO A 215 -0.47 1.00 -5.37
CA PRO A 215 0.26 0.93 -4.11
C PRO A 215 0.84 2.30 -3.70
N VAL A 216 1.48 3.02 -4.63
CA VAL A 216 2.07 4.34 -4.38
C VAL A 216 0.97 5.37 -4.08
N VAL A 217 -0.13 5.32 -4.83
CA VAL A 217 -1.30 6.18 -4.59
C VAL A 217 -1.90 5.92 -3.21
N ILE A 218 -2.08 4.67 -2.80
CA ILE A 218 -2.62 4.34 -1.47
C ILE A 218 -1.70 4.88 -0.37
N SER A 219 -0.39 4.72 -0.53
CA SER A 219 0.58 5.28 0.41
C SER A 219 0.51 6.82 0.47
N LEU A 220 0.36 7.48 -0.68
CA LEU A 220 0.20 8.93 -0.75
C LEU A 220 -1.10 9.41 -0.10
N LEU A 221 -2.21 8.73 -0.38
CA LEU A 221 -3.51 9.05 0.24
C LEU A 221 -3.49 8.77 1.74
N ASN A 222 -2.70 7.80 2.21
CA ASN A 222 -2.47 7.56 3.63
C ASN A 222 -1.72 8.72 4.29
N ALA A 223 -0.72 9.27 3.60
CA ALA A 223 -0.06 10.47 4.04
C ALA A 223 -1.01 11.67 4.12
N PHE A 224 -1.88 11.83 3.12
CA PHE A 224 -2.90 12.88 3.08
C PHE A 224 -3.88 12.77 4.26
N THR A 225 -4.40 11.57 4.54
CA THR A 225 -5.26 11.36 5.72
C THR A 225 -4.56 11.76 7.01
N GLY A 226 -3.30 11.36 7.21
CA GLY A 226 -2.53 11.77 8.38
C GLY A 226 -2.38 13.29 8.51
N LEU A 227 -1.99 13.97 7.43
CA LEU A 227 -1.86 15.42 7.40
C LEU A 227 -3.20 16.13 7.67
N ALA A 228 -4.29 15.64 7.08
CA ALA A 228 -5.64 16.17 7.32
C ALA A 228 -6.03 16.05 8.79
N VAL A 229 -5.88 14.86 9.39
CA VAL A 229 -6.15 14.64 10.82
C VAL A 229 -5.27 15.52 11.71
N GLY A 230 -4.01 15.73 11.34
CA GLY A 230 -3.10 16.61 12.08
C GLY A 230 -3.56 18.08 12.05
N MET A 231 -4.01 18.57 10.89
CA MET A 231 -4.57 19.91 10.72
C MET A 231 -5.86 20.08 11.52
N GLU A 232 -6.80 19.13 11.43
CA GLU A 232 -8.03 19.13 12.22
C GLU A 232 -7.75 19.02 13.73
N GLY A 233 -6.65 18.35 14.11
CA GLY A 233 -6.18 18.35 15.49
C GLY A 233 -5.84 19.75 15.99
N TYR A 234 -5.25 20.61 15.17
CA TYR A 234 -5.03 22.01 15.54
C TYR A 234 -6.34 22.80 15.62
N VAL A 235 -7.28 22.56 14.68
CA VAL A 235 -8.60 23.21 14.71
C VAL A 235 -9.34 22.88 16.01
N LEU A 236 -9.30 21.62 16.44
CA LEU A 236 -9.92 21.14 17.66
C LEU A 236 -9.08 21.39 18.93
N GLN A 237 -7.87 21.94 18.80
CA GLN A 237 -6.91 22.05 19.90
C GLN A 237 -6.69 20.72 20.64
N ASN A 238 -6.60 19.62 19.89
CA ASN A 238 -6.45 18.27 20.40
C ASN A 238 -5.02 17.72 20.16
N PRO A 239 -4.18 17.64 21.20
CA PRO A 239 -2.79 17.18 21.06
C PRO A 239 -2.67 15.74 20.51
N ALA A 240 -3.60 14.85 20.83
CA ALA A 240 -3.55 13.47 20.36
C ALA A 240 -3.73 13.39 18.84
N LEU A 241 -4.69 14.15 18.28
CA LEU A 241 -4.91 14.23 16.83
C LEU A 241 -3.75 14.89 16.10
N ILE A 242 -3.19 15.97 16.67
CA ILE A 242 -2.02 16.66 16.11
C ILE A 242 -0.86 15.68 15.98
N ILE A 243 -0.49 15.01 17.08
CA ILE A 243 0.69 14.15 17.11
C ILE A 243 0.46 12.90 16.25
N ALA A 244 -0.67 12.21 16.41
CA ALA A 244 -0.96 11.01 15.62
C ALA A 244 -1.03 11.34 14.11
N GLY A 245 -1.75 12.40 13.75
CA GLY A 245 -1.92 12.81 12.36
C GLY A 245 -0.61 13.18 11.68
N ILE A 246 0.18 14.07 12.29
CA ILE A 246 1.44 14.54 11.69
C ILE A 246 2.46 13.39 11.57
N VAL A 247 2.56 12.51 12.56
CA VAL A 247 3.49 11.36 12.49
C VAL A 247 3.07 10.37 11.41
N VAL A 248 1.77 10.09 11.27
CA VAL A 248 1.25 9.23 10.18
C VAL A 248 1.45 9.90 8.82
N GLY A 249 1.21 11.21 8.71
CA GLY A 249 1.42 11.97 7.49
C GLY A 249 2.88 11.95 7.01
N ALA A 250 3.82 12.21 7.93
CA ALA A 250 5.25 12.21 7.62
C ALA A 250 5.77 10.82 7.23
N SER A 251 5.40 9.78 7.99
CA SER A 251 5.79 8.40 7.69
C SER A 251 5.19 7.90 6.36
N GLY A 252 3.94 8.27 6.06
CA GLY A 252 3.29 7.98 4.78
C GLY A 252 3.99 8.65 3.60
N LEU A 253 4.40 9.93 3.72
CA LEU A 253 5.16 10.60 2.66
C LEU A 253 6.51 9.91 2.40
N LEU A 254 7.22 9.54 3.46
CA LEU A 254 8.50 8.83 3.36
C LEU A 254 8.31 7.45 2.69
N LEU A 255 7.31 6.68 3.12
CA LEU A 255 6.98 5.39 2.51
C LEU A 255 6.66 5.56 1.02
N THR A 256 5.87 6.57 0.66
CA THR A 256 5.52 6.88 -0.73
C THR A 256 6.76 7.15 -1.56
N GLN A 257 7.72 7.92 -1.03
CA GLN A 257 9.00 8.19 -1.71
C GLN A 257 9.85 6.93 -1.89
N LEU A 258 9.96 6.09 -0.86
CA LEU A 258 10.70 4.83 -0.94
C LEU A 258 10.10 3.89 -1.99
N MET A 259 8.77 3.78 -2.03
CA MET A 259 8.07 2.98 -3.04
C MET A 259 8.29 3.51 -4.45
N ALA A 260 8.13 4.83 -4.63
CA ALA A 260 8.36 5.50 -5.91
C ALA A 260 9.80 5.29 -6.41
N LYS A 261 10.79 5.41 -5.52
CA LYS A 261 12.20 5.12 -5.81
C LYS A 261 12.42 3.65 -6.17
N ALA A 262 11.81 2.72 -5.44
CA ALA A 262 11.91 1.29 -5.72
C ALA A 262 11.27 0.89 -7.07
N MET A 263 10.29 1.66 -7.55
CA MET A 263 9.71 1.52 -8.90
C MET A 263 10.51 2.29 -9.98
N ASN A 264 11.62 2.95 -9.61
CA ASN A 264 12.34 3.94 -10.42
C ASN A 264 11.42 4.95 -11.13
N ARG A 265 10.41 5.45 -10.41
CA ARG A 265 9.41 6.33 -10.97
C ARG A 265 9.09 7.47 -10.02
N ALA A 266 9.28 8.70 -10.48
CA ALA A 266 8.96 9.88 -9.68
C ALA A 266 7.45 9.95 -9.35
N ILE A 267 7.11 10.45 -8.16
CA ILE A 267 5.72 10.63 -7.70
C ILE A 267 4.92 11.49 -8.70
N THR A 268 5.55 12.51 -9.28
CA THR A 268 4.94 13.34 -10.34
C THR A 268 4.57 12.51 -11.56
N GLY A 269 5.41 11.54 -11.95
CA GLY A 269 5.14 10.63 -13.06
C GLY A 269 4.03 9.63 -12.76
N VAL A 270 3.85 9.25 -11.50
CA VAL A 270 2.73 8.40 -11.06
C VAL A 270 1.39 9.15 -11.16
N ILE A 271 1.35 10.41 -10.72
CA ILE A 271 0.10 11.18 -10.65
C ILE A 271 -0.28 11.78 -12.01
N PHE A 272 0.68 12.37 -12.74
CA PHE A 272 0.39 13.20 -13.92
C PHE A 272 0.69 12.51 -15.26
N THR A 273 1.48 11.43 -15.27
CA THR A 273 1.74 10.63 -16.48
C THR A 273 1.55 9.13 -16.22
N PRO A 274 0.37 8.69 -15.73
CA PRO A 274 0.15 7.30 -15.30
C PRO A 274 0.31 6.31 -16.46
N ILE A 275 0.88 5.13 -16.15
CA ILE A 275 1.04 4.05 -17.14
C ILE A 275 -0.35 3.56 -17.51
N THR A 276 -0.71 3.66 -18.79
CA THR A 276 -2.02 3.21 -19.28
C THR A 276 -2.09 1.76 -19.72
N GLY A 277 -1.02 0.99 -19.57
CA GLY A 277 -0.96 -0.36 -20.14
C GLY A 277 -0.93 -0.39 -21.67
N GLU A 278 -0.89 0.77 -22.31
CA GLU A 278 -0.63 0.95 -23.75
C GLU A 278 0.80 1.47 -23.90
N ALA A 279 1.79 0.62 -23.61
CA ALA A 279 3.12 0.86 -24.17
C ALA A 279 3.02 0.54 -25.67
N GLN A 280 3.35 1.49 -26.53
CA GLN A 280 3.68 1.17 -27.92
C GLN A 280 4.85 0.19 -27.87
N ALA A 281 4.63 -1.02 -28.37
CA ALA A 281 5.70 -1.99 -28.57
C ALA A 281 6.80 -1.28 -29.39
N GLY A 282 7.95 -1.05 -28.76
CA GLY A 282 9.16 -0.68 -29.49
C GLY A 282 9.42 -1.73 -30.56
N ALA A 283 9.79 -1.29 -31.75
CA ALA A 283 10.08 -2.16 -32.88
C ALA A 283 11.34 -2.99 -32.59
N GLY A 284 11.15 -4.16 -31.98
CA GLY A 284 12.22 -5.08 -31.59
C GLY A 284 11.77 -5.99 -30.46
N GLY A 285 10.89 -6.95 -30.74
CA GLY A 285 10.52 -7.97 -29.76
C GLY A 285 11.74 -8.81 -29.35
N PRO A 286 11.72 -9.43 -28.15
CA PRO A 286 12.83 -10.27 -27.68
C PRO A 286 13.20 -11.34 -28.71
N GLN A 287 14.50 -11.51 -28.97
CA GLN A 287 14.99 -12.57 -29.84
C GLN A 287 15.14 -13.88 -29.06
N GLY A 288 14.63 -14.99 -29.62
CA GLY A 288 14.76 -16.33 -29.04
C GLY A 288 13.42 -17.08 -29.00
N THR A 289 13.44 -18.30 -28.47
CA THR A 289 12.23 -19.11 -28.24
C THR A 289 12.12 -19.46 -26.76
N MET A 290 10.92 -19.28 -26.20
CA MET A 290 10.64 -19.72 -24.83
C MET A 290 10.74 -21.25 -24.74
N LYS A 291 11.69 -21.75 -23.95
CA LYS A 291 11.88 -23.19 -23.72
C LYS A 291 10.92 -23.67 -22.65
N GLU A 292 10.11 -24.68 -22.93
CA GLU A 292 9.20 -25.25 -21.93
C GLU A 292 9.92 -26.31 -21.09
N VAL A 293 9.62 -26.34 -19.79
CA VAL A 293 10.19 -27.31 -18.83
C VAL A 293 9.04 -27.97 -18.07
N GLY A 294 9.07 -29.30 -18.00
CA GLY A 294 8.08 -30.08 -17.29
C GLY A 294 8.26 -30.05 -15.76
N PRO A 295 7.22 -30.39 -14.98
CA PRO A 295 7.30 -30.45 -13.52
C PRO A 295 8.36 -31.43 -13.00
N MET A 296 8.59 -32.54 -13.70
CA MET A 296 9.60 -33.55 -13.35
C MET A 296 11.02 -33.00 -13.51
N ASP A 297 11.30 -32.32 -14.62
CA ASP A 297 12.61 -31.72 -14.89
C ASP A 297 12.89 -30.59 -13.89
N ALA A 298 11.89 -29.74 -13.62
CA ALA A 298 11.98 -28.69 -12.61
C ALA A 298 12.27 -29.27 -11.21
N ALA A 299 11.60 -30.37 -10.83
CA ALA A 299 11.86 -31.08 -9.59
C ALA A 299 13.29 -31.63 -9.54
N ALA A 300 13.77 -32.28 -10.61
CA ALA A 300 15.12 -32.83 -10.68
C ALA A 300 16.20 -31.73 -10.56
N MET A 301 16.05 -30.63 -11.29
CA MET A 301 16.97 -29.49 -11.24
C MET A 301 17.08 -28.92 -9.83
N MET A 302 15.96 -28.74 -9.12
CA MET A 302 15.96 -28.21 -7.77
C MET A 302 16.42 -29.23 -6.72
N ARG A 303 16.09 -30.51 -6.88
CA ARG A 303 16.45 -31.60 -5.95
C ARG A 303 17.96 -31.80 -5.85
N TYR A 304 18.67 -31.65 -6.98
CA TYR A 304 20.11 -31.86 -7.08
C TYR A 304 20.92 -30.55 -7.05
N ALA A 305 20.26 -29.41 -6.88
CA ALA A 305 20.91 -28.13 -6.65
C ALA A 305 21.53 -28.07 -5.25
N GLN A 306 22.60 -27.30 -5.09
CA GLN A 306 23.11 -26.92 -3.77
C GLN A 306 22.40 -25.68 -3.25
N LYS A 307 22.09 -24.72 -4.13
CA LYS A 307 21.40 -23.47 -3.78
C LYS A 307 20.23 -23.18 -4.71
N VAL A 308 19.07 -22.89 -4.11
CA VAL A 308 17.84 -22.49 -4.80
C VAL A 308 17.35 -21.15 -4.26
N ILE A 309 17.23 -20.15 -5.13
CA ILE A 309 16.62 -18.86 -4.79
C ILE A 309 15.23 -18.79 -5.38
N ILE A 310 14.21 -18.61 -4.53
CA ILE A 310 12.82 -18.47 -4.92
C ILE A 310 12.48 -16.98 -5.03
N VAL A 311 11.98 -16.56 -6.19
CA VAL A 311 11.53 -15.19 -6.48
C VAL A 311 10.01 -15.17 -6.60
N PRO A 312 9.27 -14.91 -5.50
CA PRO A 312 7.82 -14.85 -5.54
C PRO A 312 7.32 -13.54 -6.17
N GLY A 313 6.25 -13.64 -6.96
CA GLY A 313 5.54 -12.50 -7.55
C GLY A 313 4.04 -12.56 -7.33
N TYR A 314 3.33 -11.59 -7.93
CA TYR A 314 1.88 -11.47 -7.76
C TYR A 314 1.11 -12.69 -8.27
N GLY A 315 1.62 -13.43 -9.26
CA GLY A 315 0.99 -14.67 -9.73
C GLY A 315 0.92 -15.77 -8.67
N MET A 316 1.88 -15.81 -7.73
CA MET A 316 1.82 -16.70 -6.56
C MET A 316 0.63 -16.35 -5.65
N ALA A 317 0.43 -15.06 -5.38
CA ALA A 317 -0.66 -14.56 -4.55
C ALA A 317 -2.03 -14.86 -5.17
N VAL A 318 -2.20 -14.57 -6.46
CA VAL A 318 -3.46 -14.83 -7.18
C VAL A 318 -3.82 -16.31 -7.18
N ALA A 319 -2.82 -17.20 -7.24
CA ALA A 319 -3.03 -18.64 -7.20
C ALA A 319 -3.18 -19.21 -5.77
N GLY A 320 -2.96 -18.42 -4.71
CA GLY A 320 -2.94 -18.93 -3.33
C GLY A 320 -1.85 -20.00 -3.12
N ALA A 321 -0.70 -19.85 -3.80
CA ALA A 321 0.31 -20.90 -3.87
C ALA A 321 1.32 -20.87 -2.70
N GLN A 322 1.29 -19.85 -1.83
CA GLN A 322 2.30 -19.63 -0.78
C GLN A 322 2.53 -20.86 0.13
N HIS A 323 1.47 -21.57 0.51
CA HIS A 323 1.59 -22.78 1.32
C HIS A 323 2.27 -23.94 0.58
N LYS A 324 2.03 -24.06 -0.73
CA LYS A 324 2.67 -25.08 -1.57
C LYS A 324 4.12 -24.74 -1.84
N VAL A 325 4.43 -23.48 -2.10
CA VAL A 325 5.83 -23.02 -2.23
C VAL A 325 6.61 -23.31 -0.95
N TRP A 326 6.01 -23.08 0.22
CA TRP A 326 6.66 -23.43 1.49
C TRP A 326 6.79 -24.94 1.72
N GLU A 327 5.77 -25.74 1.39
CA GLU A 327 5.85 -27.21 1.43
C GLU A 327 7.01 -27.73 0.57
N MET A 328 7.13 -27.24 -0.67
CA MET A 328 8.22 -27.56 -1.57
C MET A 328 9.58 -27.15 -0.99
N SER A 329 9.67 -25.93 -0.46
CA SER A 329 10.91 -25.40 0.11
C SER A 329 11.39 -26.24 1.30
N LYS A 330 10.48 -26.67 2.18
CA LYS A 330 10.82 -27.58 3.28
C LYS A 330 11.39 -28.90 2.78
N LEU A 331 10.77 -29.50 1.76
CA LEU A 331 11.26 -30.76 1.20
C LEU A 331 12.67 -30.63 0.62
N LEU A 332 13.00 -29.47 0.03
CA LEU A 332 14.35 -29.18 -0.46
C LEU A 332 15.33 -28.97 0.70
N ILE A 333 14.94 -28.20 1.72
CA ILE A 333 15.76 -27.95 2.93
C ILE A 333 16.06 -29.26 3.67
N ASP A 334 15.06 -30.13 3.84
CA ASP A 334 15.20 -31.45 4.50
C ASP A 334 16.17 -32.36 3.75
N GLN A 335 16.43 -32.06 2.48
CA GLN A 335 17.35 -32.77 1.61
C GLN A 335 18.73 -32.09 1.49
N GLY A 336 18.96 -31.03 2.28
CA GLY A 336 20.25 -30.33 2.36
C GLY A 336 20.44 -29.21 1.32
N VAL A 337 19.39 -28.81 0.59
CA VAL A 337 19.46 -27.69 -0.35
C VAL A 337 19.35 -26.36 0.42
N ASP A 338 20.24 -25.40 0.14
CA ASP A 338 20.15 -24.03 0.67
C ASP A 338 19.04 -23.27 -0.08
N VAL A 339 17.91 -23.03 0.58
CA VAL A 339 16.74 -22.35 0.00
C VAL A 339 16.56 -20.97 0.59
N LYS A 340 16.52 -19.94 -0.26
CA LYS A 340 16.29 -18.55 0.11
C LYS A 340 15.15 -17.93 -0.68
N PHE A 341 14.45 -16.98 -0.09
CA PHE A 341 13.40 -16.19 -0.72
C PHE A 341 13.91 -14.78 -1.01
N ALA A 342 13.91 -14.39 -2.28
CA ALA A 342 14.34 -13.07 -2.73
C ALA A 342 13.11 -12.19 -3.01
N ILE A 343 12.88 -11.17 -2.16
CA ILE A 343 11.71 -10.32 -2.26
C ILE A 343 12.05 -8.99 -2.92
N HIS A 344 11.41 -8.73 -4.06
CA HIS A 344 11.46 -7.41 -4.66
C HIS A 344 10.57 -6.43 -3.88
N PRO A 345 11.01 -5.20 -3.55
CA PRO A 345 10.24 -4.25 -2.73
C PRO A 345 8.84 -3.92 -3.26
N VAL A 346 8.66 -4.01 -4.58
CA VAL A 346 7.38 -3.73 -5.28
C VAL A 346 6.68 -4.99 -5.80
N ALA A 347 7.10 -6.19 -5.36
CA ALA A 347 6.40 -7.41 -5.72
C ALA A 347 4.99 -7.46 -5.11
N GLY A 348 3.97 -7.56 -5.96
CA GLY A 348 2.57 -7.68 -5.55
C GLY A 348 1.76 -6.41 -5.80
N ARG A 349 0.84 -6.11 -4.87
CA ARG A 349 -0.10 -4.97 -4.95
C ARG A 349 -0.10 -4.04 -3.73
N MET A 350 0.82 -4.25 -2.80
CA MET A 350 1.08 -3.35 -1.68
C MET A 350 2.53 -3.54 -1.21
N PRO A 351 3.13 -2.57 -0.51
CA PRO A 351 4.41 -2.77 0.17
C PRO A 351 4.36 -4.00 1.06
N GLY A 352 5.38 -4.84 0.97
CA GLY A 352 5.50 -6.05 1.79
C GLY A 352 4.45 -7.12 1.50
N HIS A 353 3.74 -7.07 0.35
CA HIS A 353 2.69 -8.04 0.02
C HIS A 353 3.23 -9.48 0.11
N MET A 354 4.40 -9.75 -0.49
CA MET A 354 4.99 -11.08 -0.46
C MET A 354 5.44 -11.49 0.95
N ASN A 355 6.03 -10.58 1.73
CA ASN A 355 6.45 -10.86 3.11
C ASN A 355 5.28 -11.34 3.97
N VAL A 356 4.12 -10.68 3.83
CA VAL A 356 2.91 -11.04 4.57
C VAL A 356 2.38 -12.43 4.17
N LEU A 357 2.35 -12.75 2.88
CA LEU A 357 1.88 -14.07 2.42
C LEU A 357 2.84 -15.20 2.81
N LEU A 358 4.14 -14.96 2.77
CA LEU A 358 5.14 -15.94 3.21
C LEU A 358 5.07 -16.15 4.73
N ALA A 359 4.88 -15.08 5.50
CA ALA A 359 4.66 -15.18 6.94
C ALA A 359 3.37 -15.96 7.27
N GLU A 360 2.27 -15.76 6.52
CA GLU A 360 1.04 -16.55 6.63
C GLU A 360 1.29 -18.03 6.32
N ALA A 361 2.12 -18.33 5.32
CA ALA A 361 2.52 -19.70 5.01
C ALA A 361 3.41 -20.33 6.09
N GLY A 362 3.98 -19.54 7.00
CA GLY A 362 4.88 -19.98 8.07
C GLY A 362 6.33 -20.08 7.63
N VAL A 363 6.76 -19.28 6.65
CA VAL A 363 8.16 -19.17 6.23
C VAL A 363 8.94 -18.39 7.29
N PRO A 364 10.06 -18.93 7.80
CA PRO A 364 10.96 -18.23 8.72
C PRO A 364 11.56 -16.96 8.10
N TYR A 365 11.62 -15.88 8.88
CA TYR A 365 12.09 -14.56 8.38
C TYR A 365 13.57 -14.56 7.97
N ASP A 366 14.38 -15.43 8.55
CA ASP A 366 15.80 -15.64 8.22
C ASP A 366 16.02 -16.21 6.81
N LEU A 367 14.98 -16.78 6.19
CA LEU A 367 15.02 -17.22 4.81
C LEU A 367 14.56 -16.14 3.82
N ILE A 368 14.07 -14.99 4.30
CA ILE A 368 13.48 -13.93 3.49
C ILE A 368 14.47 -12.76 3.40
N PHE A 369 14.93 -12.46 2.18
CA PHE A 369 15.92 -11.44 1.91
C PHE A 369 15.38 -10.35 1.00
N ASP A 370 15.82 -9.12 1.25
CA ASP A 370 15.54 -7.99 0.37
C ASP A 370 16.50 -7.99 -0.83
N LEU A 371 16.14 -7.24 -1.87
CA LEU A 371 16.88 -7.16 -3.14
C LEU A 371 18.38 -6.85 -2.95
N GLU A 372 18.70 -5.89 -2.09
CA GLU A 372 20.09 -5.42 -1.88
C GLU A 372 20.96 -6.48 -1.21
N ASP A 373 20.37 -7.31 -0.35
CA ASP A 373 21.07 -8.34 0.42
C ASP A 373 21.31 -9.60 -0.42
N ILE A 374 20.37 -9.95 -1.30
CA ILE A 374 20.38 -11.23 -2.02
C ILE A 374 20.99 -11.16 -3.43
N ASN A 375 21.06 -9.96 -4.04
CA ASN A 375 21.46 -9.85 -5.45
C ASN A 375 22.90 -10.35 -5.73
N ALA A 376 23.80 -10.22 -4.75
CA ALA A 376 25.18 -10.72 -4.86
C ALA A 376 25.27 -12.26 -4.87
N GLU A 377 24.22 -12.97 -4.46
CA GLU A 377 24.20 -14.43 -4.39
C GLU A 377 23.72 -15.13 -5.67
N PHE A 378 22.99 -14.44 -6.57
CA PHE A 378 22.48 -15.05 -7.81
C PHE A 378 23.56 -15.70 -8.69
N PRO A 379 24.76 -15.11 -8.91
CA PRO A 379 25.82 -15.75 -9.69
C PRO A 379 26.31 -17.08 -9.10
N LEU A 380 26.10 -17.32 -7.80
CA LEU A 380 26.46 -18.54 -7.09
C LEU A 380 25.27 -19.49 -6.90
N THR A 381 24.14 -19.19 -7.53
CA THR A 381 22.89 -19.95 -7.38
C THR A 381 22.74 -20.93 -8.54
N ASP A 382 22.44 -22.19 -8.21
CA ASP A 382 22.25 -23.23 -9.23
C ASP A 382 20.89 -23.06 -9.92
N VAL A 383 19.82 -22.85 -9.14
CA VAL A 383 18.46 -22.68 -9.68
C VAL A 383 17.75 -21.45 -9.09
N ALA A 384 17.33 -20.52 -9.93
CA ALA A 384 16.40 -19.45 -9.57
C ALA A 384 14.96 -19.83 -9.98
N LEU A 385 14.08 -20.03 -9.01
CA LEU A 385 12.67 -20.32 -9.25
C LEU A 385 11.83 -19.04 -9.17
N VAL A 386 11.45 -18.50 -10.32
CA VAL A 386 10.59 -17.32 -10.45
C VAL A 386 9.12 -17.73 -10.49
N ILE A 387 8.34 -17.38 -9.47
CA ILE A 387 6.94 -17.82 -9.34
C ILE A 387 5.99 -16.65 -9.55
N GLY A 388 5.41 -16.53 -10.74
CA GLY A 388 4.42 -15.51 -11.03
C GLY A 388 4.93 -14.07 -10.93
N ALA A 389 6.25 -13.88 -11.02
CA ALA A 389 6.92 -12.59 -11.20
C ALA A 389 7.20 -12.36 -12.69
N ASN A 390 7.24 -11.09 -13.09
CA ASN A 390 7.55 -10.71 -14.46
C ASN A 390 8.48 -9.49 -14.46
N ASP A 391 7.94 -8.29 -14.25
CA ASP A 391 8.70 -7.04 -14.36
C ASP A 391 9.90 -6.96 -13.40
N VAL A 392 9.74 -7.48 -12.19
CA VAL A 392 10.76 -7.45 -11.12
C VAL A 392 11.99 -8.33 -11.37
N VAL A 393 11.95 -9.13 -12.44
CA VAL A 393 13.07 -9.97 -12.91
C VAL A 393 13.42 -9.68 -14.37
N ASN A 394 12.90 -8.59 -14.96
CA ASN A 394 13.06 -8.33 -16.39
C ASN A 394 14.38 -7.59 -16.70
N PRO A 395 15.35 -8.22 -17.38
CA PRO A 395 16.69 -7.65 -17.61
C PRO A 395 16.66 -6.34 -18.40
N VAL A 396 15.62 -6.11 -19.21
CA VAL A 396 15.41 -4.89 -20.00
C VAL A 396 15.54 -3.60 -19.18
N ALA A 397 15.24 -3.67 -17.88
CA ALA A 397 15.39 -2.56 -16.94
C ALA A 397 16.84 -2.05 -16.85
N ARG A 398 17.86 -2.88 -17.15
CA ARG A 398 19.27 -2.50 -17.01
C ARG A 398 19.84 -1.78 -18.25
N HIS A 399 19.40 -2.12 -19.46
CA HIS A 399 20.06 -1.66 -20.70
C HIS A 399 19.18 -0.86 -21.66
N ASP A 400 17.87 -1.10 -21.71
CA ASP A 400 17.02 -0.43 -22.70
C ASP A 400 16.38 0.85 -22.14
N LYS A 401 16.94 2.00 -22.54
CA LYS A 401 16.45 3.34 -22.16
C LYS A 401 15.05 3.66 -22.66
N SER A 402 14.54 2.95 -23.66
CA SER A 402 13.18 3.15 -24.19
C SER A 402 12.12 2.40 -23.38
N SER A 403 12.54 1.43 -22.55
CA SER A 403 11.65 0.64 -21.73
C SER A 403 10.99 1.46 -20.61
N PRO A 404 9.69 1.26 -20.33
CA PRO A 404 8.98 1.95 -19.25
C PRO A 404 9.50 1.57 -17.85
N ILE A 405 10.32 0.53 -17.73
CA ILE A 405 10.94 0.08 -16.48
C ILE A 405 12.46 0.28 -16.45
N TYR A 406 13.02 1.05 -17.40
CA TYR A 406 14.45 1.35 -17.41
C TYR A 406 14.90 1.98 -16.09
N GLY A 407 16.02 1.50 -15.55
CA GLY A 407 16.63 1.93 -14.28
C GLY A 407 15.94 1.40 -13.02
N MET A 408 14.86 0.63 -13.14
CA MET A 408 14.27 -0.10 -12.01
C MET A 408 15.29 -1.11 -11.47
N PRO A 409 15.64 -1.09 -10.17
CA PRO A 409 16.36 -2.20 -9.57
C PRO A 409 15.57 -3.47 -9.81
N ILE A 410 16.22 -4.56 -10.21
CA ILE A 410 15.57 -5.86 -10.41
C ILE A 410 16.31 -6.92 -9.63
N LEU A 411 15.66 -8.07 -9.44
CA LEU A 411 16.34 -9.26 -8.95
C LEU A 411 17.16 -9.87 -10.08
N ASP A 412 18.43 -10.15 -9.81
CA ASP A 412 19.39 -10.65 -10.81
C ASP A 412 19.22 -12.15 -11.12
N ALA A 413 17.97 -12.59 -11.25
CA ALA A 413 17.61 -13.99 -11.51
C ALA A 413 18.25 -14.54 -12.80
N ASP A 414 18.45 -13.69 -13.80
CA ASP A 414 19.16 -14.03 -15.06
C ASP A 414 20.60 -14.50 -14.85
N LYS A 415 21.24 -14.13 -13.72
CA LYS A 415 22.62 -14.53 -13.40
C LYS A 415 22.74 -15.90 -12.75
N ALA A 416 21.63 -16.56 -12.40
CA ALA A 416 21.67 -17.93 -11.91
C ALA A 416 22.07 -18.93 -13.01
N GLN A 417 22.64 -20.07 -12.64
CA GLN A 417 23.04 -21.09 -13.61
C GLN A 417 21.85 -21.61 -14.42
N GLN A 418 20.70 -21.79 -13.77
CA GLN A 418 19.43 -22.13 -14.39
C GLN A 418 18.30 -21.31 -13.77
N VAL A 419 17.31 -20.95 -14.59
CA VAL A 419 16.13 -20.21 -14.17
C VAL A 419 14.88 -20.98 -14.57
N ILE A 420 13.97 -21.16 -13.62
CA ILE A 420 12.66 -21.77 -13.86
C ILE A 420 11.60 -20.70 -13.63
N VAL A 421 10.85 -20.34 -14.67
CA VAL A 421 9.78 -19.35 -14.59
C VAL A 421 8.43 -20.05 -14.62
N ASN A 422 7.70 -19.97 -13.51
CA ASN A 422 6.33 -20.43 -13.43
C ASN A 422 5.31 -19.34 -13.80
N LYS A 423 4.51 -19.60 -14.83
CA LYS A 423 3.40 -18.72 -15.26
C LYS A 423 2.30 -19.49 -16.01
N ARG A 424 1.08 -18.94 -16.04
CA ARG A 424 -0.07 -19.58 -16.71
C ARG A 424 0.01 -19.64 -18.24
N GLY A 425 0.79 -18.76 -18.88
CA GLY A 425 0.85 -18.65 -20.33
C GLY A 425 1.79 -17.52 -20.77
N LYS A 426 1.70 -17.03 -22.00
CA LYS A 426 2.63 -16.03 -22.57
C LYS A 426 2.31 -14.56 -22.26
N GLY A 427 1.25 -14.29 -21.49
CA GLY A 427 0.82 -12.93 -21.16
C GLY A 427 1.93 -12.06 -20.55
N ALA A 428 1.85 -10.77 -20.84
CA ALA A 428 2.72 -9.73 -20.30
C ALA A 428 2.46 -9.50 -18.80
N GLY A 429 3.42 -8.81 -18.18
CA GLY A 429 3.42 -8.51 -16.76
C GLY A 429 2.63 -7.25 -16.45
N TYR A 430 3.09 -6.55 -15.42
CA TYR A 430 2.39 -5.37 -14.92
C TYR A 430 2.51 -4.21 -15.94
N SER A 431 3.71 -3.94 -16.44
CA SER A 431 4.07 -2.86 -17.37
C SER A 431 3.61 -3.09 -18.82
N GLY A 432 3.06 -4.26 -19.13
CA GLY A 432 2.57 -4.60 -20.47
C GLY A 432 3.67 -4.89 -21.49
N ILE A 433 4.93 -5.00 -21.06
CA ILE A 433 6.05 -5.41 -21.93
C ILE A 433 6.34 -6.90 -21.80
N GLU A 434 6.93 -7.47 -22.87
CA GLU A 434 7.52 -8.81 -22.82
C GLU A 434 8.82 -8.79 -22.02
N ASN A 435 9.19 -9.95 -21.47
CA ASN A 435 10.35 -10.08 -20.61
C ASN A 435 11.43 -10.90 -21.29
N GLU A 436 12.59 -10.28 -21.44
CA GLU A 436 13.76 -10.86 -22.12
C GLU A 436 14.29 -12.09 -21.40
N LEU A 437 14.14 -12.20 -20.07
CA LEU A 437 14.54 -13.38 -19.29
C LEU A 437 13.92 -14.66 -19.86
N PHE A 438 12.67 -14.60 -20.31
CA PHE A 438 11.92 -15.77 -20.78
C PHE A 438 12.48 -16.37 -22.07
N PHE A 439 13.38 -15.66 -22.75
CA PHE A 439 14.00 -16.06 -24.01
C PHE A 439 15.47 -16.41 -23.84
N GLN A 440 16.04 -16.25 -22.64
CA GLN A 440 17.44 -16.59 -22.38
C GLN A 440 17.67 -18.10 -22.38
N GLU A 441 18.90 -18.51 -22.72
CA GLU A 441 19.21 -19.92 -22.91
C GLU A 441 19.15 -20.75 -21.63
N ASN A 442 19.48 -20.15 -20.48
CA ASN A 442 19.43 -20.74 -19.14
C ASN A 442 18.02 -20.70 -18.50
N THR A 443 16.99 -20.26 -19.24
CA THR A 443 15.64 -20.09 -18.70
C THR A 443 14.66 -21.10 -19.27
N GLY A 444 13.97 -21.81 -18.37
CA GLY A 444 12.90 -22.75 -18.65
C GLY A 444 11.54 -22.26 -18.15
N MET A 445 10.50 -22.45 -18.94
CA MET A 445 9.13 -22.03 -18.65
C MET A 445 8.31 -23.21 -18.12
N LEU A 446 7.92 -23.16 -16.85
CA LEU A 446 7.02 -24.13 -16.23
C LEU A 446 5.58 -23.60 -16.28
N TYR A 447 4.80 -24.04 -17.27
CA TYR A 447 3.44 -23.54 -17.43
C TYR A 447 2.45 -24.12 -16.42
N GLY A 448 1.46 -23.31 -16.04
CA GLY A 448 0.35 -23.72 -15.18
C GLY A 448 -0.03 -22.67 -14.14
N SER A 449 -1.12 -22.90 -13.41
CA SER A 449 -1.37 -22.13 -12.18
C SER A 449 -0.26 -22.43 -11.18
N ALA A 450 0.26 -21.42 -10.48
CA ALA A 450 1.39 -21.61 -9.56
C ALA A 450 1.10 -22.67 -8.50
N GLN A 451 -0.13 -22.74 -7.99
CA GLN A 451 -0.50 -23.76 -7.01
C GLN A 451 -0.46 -25.18 -7.59
N GLN A 452 -0.90 -25.37 -8.83
CA GLN A 452 -0.93 -26.67 -9.51
C GLN A 452 0.47 -27.11 -9.91
N ALA A 453 1.21 -26.24 -10.60
CA ALA A 453 2.56 -26.55 -11.07
C ALA A 453 3.50 -26.87 -9.90
N ILE A 454 3.43 -26.12 -8.80
CA ILE A 454 4.25 -26.40 -7.61
C ILE A 454 3.79 -27.69 -6.92
N ALA A 455 2.49 -28.03 -6.92
CA ALA A 455 2.01 -29.31 -6.38
C ALA A 455 2.53 -30.51 -7.19
N GLU A 456 2.61 -30.39 -8.52
CA GLU A 456 3.20 -31.41 -9.38
C GLU A 456 4.71 -31.53 -9.15
N VAL A 457 5.42 -30.42 -9.01
CA VAL A 457 6.85 -30.40 -8.63
C VAL A 457 7.06 -31.12 -7.30
N ILE A 458 6.26 -30.82 -6.27
CA ILE A 458 6.33 -31.49 -4.95
C ILE A 458 6.19 -33.01 -5.10
N THR A 459 5.25 -33.46 -5.92
CA THR A 459 5.00 -34.89 -6.15
C THR A 459 6.23 -35.56 -6.76
N ASN A 460 6.88 -34.89 -7.72
CA ASN A 460 8.10 -35.40 -8.35
C ASN A 460 9.33 -35.34 -7.44
N ILE A 461 9.49 -34.29 -6.61
CA ILE A 461 10.56 -34.22 -5.59
C ILE A 461 10.47 -35.41 -4.63
N LYS A 462 9.25 -35.74 -4.17
CA LYS A 462 8.99 -36.89 -3.29
C LYS A 462 9.21 -38.25 -3.97
N ALA A 463 9.10 -38.33 -5.29
CA ALA A 463 9.36 -39.56 -6.05
C ALA A 463 10.85 -39.77 -6.37
N LEU A 464 11.64 -38.69 -6.36
CA LEU A 464 13.09 -38.70 -6.57
C LEU A 464 13.90 -38.98 -5.29
N GLY A 465 13.24 -38.99 -4.12
CA GLY A 465 13.79 -39.40 -2.82
C GLY A 465 13.04 -40.60 -2.28
#